data_AF-A0A519TFP2-F1
#
_entry.id   AF-A0A519TFP2-F1
#
_cell.length_a   1.000
_cell.length_b   1.000
_cell.length_c   1.000
_cell.angle_alpha   90.00
_cell.angle_beta   90.00
_cell.angle_gamma   90.00
#
_symmetry.space_group_name_H-M   'P 1'
#
loop_
_entity.id
_entity.type
_entity.pdbx_description
1 polymer ?
#
loop_
_entity_poly.entity_id
_entity_poly.type
_entity_poly.pdbx_seq_one_letter_code
_entity_poly.pdbx_strand_id
1 'polypeptide(L)' 'MKIWEKGFSVNDKIEQFTVGQDRELDMYLAPFDMLASKAQAKMLA' A
#
# COMPACT_ATOMS: atom_id res chain seq x y z
N MET A 1 8.91 -5.01 -5.50
CA MET A 1 8.52 -5.89 -4.39
C MET A 1 7.28 -5.29 -3.74
N LYS A 2 6.13 -5.95 -3.86
CA LYS A 2 4.90 -5.55 -3.17
C LYS A 2 4.75 -6.36 -1.89
N ILE A 3 4.40 -5.70 -0.80
CA ILE A 3 4.20 -6.36 0.50
C ILE A 3 2.93 -7.24 0.55
N TRP A 4 2.08 -7.17 -0.48
CA TRP A 4 0.84 -7.94 -0.61
C TRP A 4 0.88 -9.03 -1.70
N GLU A 5 2.04 -9.28 -2.31
CA GLU A 5 2.21 -10.37 -3.28
C GLU A 5 1.84 -11.74 -2.65
N LYS A 6 1.18 -12.60 -3.44
CA LYS A 6 0.64 -13.89 -2.99
C LYS A 6 1.39 -15.12 -3.53
N GLY A 7 2.57 -14.92 -4.13
CA GLY A 7 3.42 -16.02 -4.63
C GLY A 7 3.05 -16.56 -6.02
N PHE A 8 2.13 -15.91 -6.74
CA PHE A 8 1.84 -16.17 -8.14
C PHE A 8 1.95 -14.88 -8.96
N SER A 9 2.26 -15.00 -10.24
CA SER A 9 2.32 -13.84 -11.14
C SER A 9 0.90 -13.34 -11.45
N VAL A 10 0.71 -12.04 -11.28
CA VAL A 10 -0.49 -11.33 -11.75
C VAL A 10 -0.26 -10.92 -13.20
N ASN A 11 -1.31 -10.89 -14.00
CA ASN A 11 -1.21 -10.40 -15.37
C ASN A 11 -0.90 -8.89 -15.39
N ASP A 12 0.15 -8.49 -16.10
CA ASP A 12 0.61 -7.09 -16.18
C ASP A 12 -0.49 -6.10 -16.58
N LYS A 13 -1.40 -6.48 -17.49
CA LYS A 13 -2.51 -5.60 -17.90
C LYS A 13 -3.50 -5.37 -16.76
N ILE A 14 -3.78 -6.41 -15.98
CA ILE A 14 -4.65 -6.32 -14.81
C ILE A 14 -3.98 -5.48 -13.72
N GLU A 15 -2.68 -5.68 -13.53
CA GLU A 15 -1.89 -4.90 -12.58
C GLU A 15 -1.90 -3.40 -12.92
N GLN A 16 -1.62 -3.05 -14.18
CA GLN A 16 -1.64 -1.64 -14.60
C GLN A 16 -3.02 -1.00 -14.46
N PHE A 17 -4.09 -1.75 -14.78
CA PHE A 17 -5.46 -1.26 -14.66
C PHE A 17 -5.86 -1.05 -13.19
N THR A 18 -5.48 -1.96 -12.30
CA THR A 18 -5.88 -1.92 -10.88
C THR A 18 -5.05 -0.94 -10.05
N VAL A 19 -3.75 -0.76 -10.37
CA VAL A 19 -2.88 0.20 -9.68
C VAL A 19 -3.20 1.64 -10.07
N GLY A 20 -3.64 1.90 -11.30
CA GLY A 20 -4.15 3.21 -11.72
C GLY A 20 -3.33 4.41 -11.23
N GLN A 21 -3.97 5.30 -10.47
CA GLN A 21 -3.37 6.51 -9.88
C GLN A 21 -2.97 6.34 -8.40
N ASP A 22 -2.89 5.10 -7.90
CA ASP A 22 -2.66 4.82 -6.48
C ASP A 22 -1.47 5.60 -5.93
N ARG A 23 -0.35 5.67 -6.67
CA ARG A 23 0.85 6.41 -6.22
C ARG A 23 0.62 7.91 -5.97
N GLU A 24 -0.23 8.54 -6.78
CA GLU A 24 -0.54 9.96 -6.61
C GLU A 24 -1.50 10.15 -5.43
N LEU A 25 -2.50 9.27 -5.31
CA LEU A 25 -3.49 9.31 -4.23
C LEU A 25 -2.87 8.96 -2.87
N ASP A 26 -1.95 8.00 -2.83
CA ASP A 26 -1.22 7.55 -1.65
C ASP A 26 -0.44 8.70 -0.99
N MET A 27 0.05 9.68 -1.78
CA MET A 27 0.73 10.85 -1.23
C MET A 27 -0.19 11.71 -0.35
N TYR A 28 -1.49 11.78 -0.68
CA TYR A 28 -2.47 12.47 0.15
C TYR A 28 -2.79 11.67 1.42
N LEU A 29 -2.64 10.35 1.39
CA LEU A 29 -2.90 9.45 2.51
C LEU A 29 -1.70 9.26 3.44
N ALA A 30 -0.48 9.52 2.95
CA ALA A 30 0.76 9.31 3.69
C ALA A 30 0.82 9.92 5.11
N PRO A 31 0.30 11.14 5.38
CA PRO A 31 0.28 11.69 6.73
C PRO A 31 -0.56 10.85 7.70
N PHE A 32 -1.68 10.30 7.23
CA PHE A 32 -2.58 9.48 8.04
C PHE A 32 -1.99 8.09 8.28
N ASP A 33 -1.35 7.51 7.26
CA ASP A 33 -0.67 6.22 7.36
C ASP A 33 0.47 6.25 8.41
N MET A 34 1.25 7.35 8.44
CA MET A 34 2.26 7.55 9.48
C MET A 34 1.66 7.66 10.89
N LEU A 35 0.53 8.33 11.04
CA LEU A 35 -0.14 8.45 12.34
C LEU A 35 -0.65 7.08 12.83
N ALA A 36 -1.30 6.32 11.95
CA ALA A 36 -1.78 4.98 12.25
C ALA A 36 -0.62 4.04 12.62
N SER A 37 0.46 4.07 11.83
CA SER A 37 1.66 3.25 12.08
C SER A 37 2.30 3.52 13.44
N LYS A 38 2.40 4.80 13.86
CA LYS A 38 2.89 5.16 15.20
C LYS A 38 1.99 4.63 16.32
N ALA A 39 0.67 4.73 16.15
CA ALA A 39 -0.29 4.22 17.12
C ALA A 39 -0.21 2.69 17.23
N GLN A 40 -0.11 1.99 16.10
CA GLN A 40 0.03 0.54 16.06
C GLN A 40 1.33 0.07 16.71
N ALA A 41 2.46 0.74 16.45
CA ALA A 41 3.73 0.42 17.10
C ALA A 41 3.64 0.56 18.62
N LYS A 42 2.96 1.59 19.13
CA LYS A 42 2.73 1.78 20.56
C LYS A 42 1.84 0.69 21.18
N MET A 43 0.85 0.20 20.45
CA MET A 43 -0.04 -0.88 20.90
C MET A 43 0.68 -2.23 21.03
N LEU A 44 1.67 -2.49 20.16
CA LEU A 44 2.39 -3.77 20.11
C LEU A 44 3.58 -3.86 21.08
N ALA A 45 4.03 -2.73 21.64
CA ALA A 45 5.14 -2.65 22.61
C ALA A 45 4.67 -3.00 24.02
#